data_AF-A0A522TMY6-F1
#
_entry.id   AF-A0A522TMY6-F1
#
_cell.length_a   1.000
_cell.length_b   1.000
_cell.length_c   1.000
_cell.angle_alpha   90.00
_cell.angle_beta   90.00
_cell.angle_gamma   90.00
#
_symmetry.space_group_name_H-M   'P 1'
#
loop_
_entity.id
_entity.type
_entity.pdbx_description
1 polymer ?
#
loop_
_entity_poly.entity_id
_entity_poly.type
_entity_poly.pdbx_seq_one_letter_code
_entity_poly.pdbx_strand_id
1 'polypeptide(L)'
;MAGIEAGGVMTSPTNSHALREQGEAANQSAANRSNYNPWSTATEAQNSKLLHLLQLRPHHSEELRKLGLYHPPARVRDLRQAGYPIATNRINLIDRDGFQHHGVALYSLIAESGGCNV
;
A
#
# COMPACT_ATOMS: atom_id res chain seq x y z
N MET A 1 -2.43 18.41 -66.89
CA MET A 1 -1.85 17.27 -66.14
C MET A 1 -0.41 17.62 -65.80
N ALA A 2 -0.13 17.70 -64.49
CA ALA A 2 1.14 17.62 -63.76
C ALA A 2 2.44 18.30 -64.28
N GLY A 3 3.01 19.16 -63.42
CA GLY A 3 4.45 19.45 -63.32
C GLY A 3 4.72 20.80 -62.62
N ILE A 4 4.95 20.86 -61.29
CA ILE A 4 6.25 21.11 -60.58
C ILE A 4 7.02 22.34 -61.13
N GLU A 5 7.56 23.31 -60.38
CA GLU A 5 8.29 23.29 -59.11
C GLU A 5 8.60 24.73 -58.59
N ALA A 6 9.21 24.81 -57.40
CA ALA A 6 9.85 25.97 -56.74
C ALA A 6 9.04 26.70 -55.65
N GLY A 7 9.21 26.24 -54.42
CA GLY A 7 8.85 26.95 -53.20
C GLY A 7 9.74 26.47 -52.06
N GLY A 8 11.02 26.86 -52.07
CA GLY A 8 11.92 26.63 -50.95
C GLY A 8 11.58 27.56 -49.79
N VAL A 9 11.56 27.04 -48.57
CA VAL A 9 11.96 27.80 -47.39
C VAL A 9 12.73 26.86 -46.47
N MET A 10 14.05 27.05 -46.45
CA MET A 10 14.90 26.65 -45.32
C MET A 10 14.59 27.58 -44.15
N THR A 11 14.00 27.05 -43.09
CA THR A 11 14.16 27.59 -41.73
C THR A 11 14.17 26.43 -40.73
N SER A 12 15.37 25.95 -40.43
CA SER A 12 15.71 25.46 -39.08
C SER A 12 16.65 26.50 -38.47
N PRO A 13 16.90 26.57 -37.15
CA PRO A 13 16.37 25.76 -36.04
C PRO A 13 15.87 26.63 -34.87
N THR A 14 15.56 25.98 -33.75
CA THR A 14 15.54 26.45 -32.35
C THR A 14 14.16 26.28 -31.71
N ASN A 15 13.91 25.05 -31.28
CA ASN A 15 13.50 24.92 -29.88
C ASN A 15 14.13 23.66 -29.29
N SER A 16 15.25 23.88 -28.64
CA SER A 16 15.76 23.06 -27.55
C SER A 16 14.62 22.85 -26.56
N HIS A 17 14.24 21.61 -26.26
CA HIS A 17 14.05 21.08 -24.90
C HIS A 17 13.23 19.78 -24.93
N ALA A 18 13.76 18.77 -24.24
CA ALA A 18 13.12 17.53 -23.79
C ALA A 18 13.01 16.36 -24.80
N LEU A 19 14.12 15.62 -24.88
CA LEU A 19 14.11 14.15 -24.90
C LEU A 19 13.14 13.61 -23.83
N ARG A 20 12.23 12.70 -24.22
CA ARG A 20 12.18 11.33 -23.67
C ARG A 20 11.23 10.44 -24.45
N GLU A 21 11.82 9.58 -25.27
CA GLU A 21 11.18 8.42 -25.87
C GLU A 21 10.89 7.36 -24.80
N GLN A 22 9.64 6.88 -24.81
CA GLN A 22 9.18 5.50 -24.76
C GLN A 22 9.89 4.48 -23.86
N GLY A 23 9.11 3.75 -23.04
CA GLY A 23 9.52 2.45 -22.52
C GLY A 23 8.71 1.96 -21.32
N GLU A 24 8.35 0.67 -21.37
CA GLU A 24 8.08 -0.22 -20.23
C GLU A 24 6.62 -0.38 -19.74
N ALA A 25 5.90 -1.16 -20.54
CA ALA A 25 4.88 -2.06 -20.03
C ALA A 25 5.50 -3.02 -18.99
N ALA A 26 5.23 -2.78 -17.71
CA ALA A 26 5.66 -3.65 -16.62
C ALA A 26 4.79 -4.93 -16.58
N ASN A 27 5.28 -5.94 -17.30
CA ASN A 27 4.90 -7.34 -17.17
C ASN A 27 5.28 -7.84 -15.76
N GLN A 28 4.34 -7.83 -14.81
CA GLN A 28 4.53 -8.37 -13.47
C GLN A 28 4.21 -9.86 -13.44
N SER A 29 5.02 -10.67 -14.13
CA SER A 29 5.00 -12.12 -14.04
C SER A 29 6.11 -12.61 -13.11
N ALA A 30 5.70 -13.27 -12.01
CA ALA A 30 6.48 -14.21 -11.19
C ALA A 30 7.70 -13.67 -10.41
N ALA A 31 7.46 -13.23 -9.17
CA ALA A 31 8.44 -13.31 -8.08
C ALA A 31 7.81 -14.01 -6.85
N ASN A 32 7.37 -15.25 -7.05
CA ASN A 32 7.05 -16.18 -5.98
C ASN A 32 8.35 -16.89 -5.53
N ARG A 33 8.98 -16.35 -4.47
CA ARG A 33 9.60 -17.10 -3.36
C ARG A 33 9.97 -16.09 -2.28
N SER A 34 9.35 -16.26 -1.12
CA SER A 34 9.31 -15.38 0.05
C SER A 34 10.67 -14.86 0.51
N ASN A 35 11.10 -13.71 -0.02
CA ASN A 35 12.09 -12.87 0.66
C ASN A 35 11.34 -11.98 1.67
N TYR A 36 10.83 -12.63 2.72
CA TYR A 36 10.20 -11.95 3.85
C TYR A 36 11.27 -11.15 4.58
N ASN A 37 11.40 -9.88 4.23
CA ASN A 37 12.20 -8.93 5.00
C ASN A 37 11.27 -8.25 6.02
N PRO A 38 11.37 -8.56 7.33
CA PRO A 38 10.50 -7.96 8.36
C PRO A 38 10.72 -6.44 8.52
N TRP A 39 11.74 -5.88 7.87
CA TRP A 39 12.07 -4.46 7.84
C TRP A 39 11.74 -3.77 6.50
N SER A 40 11.19 -4.48 5.51
CA SER A 40 10.78 -3.82 4.27
C SER A 40 9.59 -2.89 4.48
N THR A 41 9.74 -1.64 4.03
CA THR A 41 8.68 -0.63 3.93
C THR A 41 7.81 -0.83 2.69
N ALA A 42 8.10 -1.86 1.87
CA ALA A 42 7.23 -2.28 0.79
C ALA A 42 5.80 -2.46 1.32
N THR A 43 4.85 -1.75 0.71
CA THR A 43 3.45 -1.70 1.14
C THR A 43 2.87 -3.09 1.40
N GLU A 44 3.24 -4.06 0.59
CA GLU A 44 2.83 -5.46 0.72
C GLU A 44 3.35 -6.11 2.02
N ALA A 45 4.62 -5.90 2.39
CA ALA A 45 5.18 -6.46 3.62
C ALA A 45 4.48 -5.90 4.88
N GLN A 46 4.15 -4.60 4.86
CA GLN A 46 3.40 -3.95 5.94
C GLN A 46 1.95 -4.45 6.00
N ASN A 47 1.31 -4.69 4.86
CA ASN A 47 -0.04 -5.25 4.78
C ASN A 47 -0.09 -6.70 5.29
N SER A 48 0.87 -7.54 4.87
CA SER A 48 0.99 -8.92 5.34
C SER A 48 1.26 -8.98 6.85
N LYS A 49 2.13 -8.08 7.35
CA LYS A 49 2.37 -7.95 8.80
C LYS A 49 1.11 -7.55 9.55
N LEU A 50 0.35 -6.56 9.05
CA LEU A 50 -0.93 -6.18 9.64
C LEU A 50 -1.89 -7.36 9.70
N LEU A 51 -2.05 -8.07 8.59
CA LEU A 51 -2.97 -9.20 8.50
C LEU A 51 -2.59 -10.30 9.49
N HIS A 52 -1.30 -10.65 9.57
CA HIS A 52 -0.81 -11.64 10.53
C HIS A 52 -1.10 -11.23 11.98
N LEU A 53 -0.87 -9.96 12.33
CA LEU A 53 -1.19 -9.45 13.67
C LEU A 53 -2.69 -9.55 13.96
N LEU A 54 -3.54 -9.13 13.02
CA LEU A 54 -5.00 -9.17 13.19
C LEU A 54 -5.57 -10.59 13.22
N GLN A 55 -4.88 -11.58 12.65
CA GLN A 55 -5.22 -13.00 12.76
C GLN A 55 -4.96 -13.55 14.18
N LEU A 56 -3.90 -13.07 14.85
CA LEU A 56 -3.57 -13.50 16.21
C LEU A 56 -4.51 -12.89 17.24
N ARG A 57 -4.75 -11.58 17.14
CA ARG A 57 -5.61 -10.84 18.07
C ARG A 57 -6.08 -9.52 17.43
N PRO A 58 -7.24 -8.98 17.86
CA PRO A 58 -7.53 -7.57 17.66
C PRO A 58 -6.42 -6.66 18.22
N HIS A 59 -6.00 -5.66 17.45
CA HIS A 59 -4.93 -4.74 17.82
C HIS A 59 -5.35 -3.29 17.60
N HIS A 60 -4.92 -2.43 18.52
CA HIS A 60 -5.22 -1.00 18.42
C HIS A 60 -4.10 -0.23 17.71
N SER A 61 -4.43 0.96 17.19
CA SER A 61 -3.50 1.75 16.35
C SER A 61 -2.14 2.01 17.00
N GLU A 62 -2.13 2.30 18.30
CA GLU A 62 -0.87 2.56 19.04
C GLU A 62 -0.02 1.30 19.22
N GLU A 63 -0.63 0.14 19.49
CA GLU A 63 0.08 -1.14 19.55
C GLU A 63 0.73 -1.47 18.21
N LEU A 64 -0.01 -1.29 17.10
CA LEU A 64 0.51 -1.53 15.76
C LEU A 64 1.74 -0.66 15.46
N ARG A 65 1.73 0.62 15.87
CA ARG A 65 2.90 1.51 15.74
C ARG A 65 4.09 1.01 16.56
N LYS A 66 3.85 0.60 17.82
CA LYS A 66 4.90 0.03 18.70
C LYS A 66 5.52 -1.24 18.08
N LEU A 67 4.73 -2.03 17.35
CA LEU A 67 5.19 -3.21 16.61
C LEU A 67 5.88 -2.87 15.27
N GLY A 68 6.08 -1.58 14.97
CA GLY A 68 6.78 -1.12 13.77
C GLY A 68 5.91 -1.09 12.52
N LEU A 69 4.59 -0.96 12.67
CA LEU A 69 3.67 -0.78 11.55
C LEU A 69 3.41 0.71 11.30
N TYR A 70 3.84 1.17 10.14
CA TYR A 70 3.70 2.57 9.74
C TYR A 70 2.35 2.82 9.03
N HIS A 71 1.70 3.92 9.40
CA HIS A 71 0.38 4.32 8.89
C HIS A 71 -0.71 3.22 8.95
N PRO A 72 -1.06 2.70 10.16
CA PRO A 72 -2.08 1.66 10.30
C PRO A 72 -3.41 1.92 9.55
N PRO A 73 -3.98 3.14 9.56
CA PRO A 73 -5.24 3.40 8.84
C PRO A 73 -5.13 3.20 7.34
N ALA A 74 -3.99 3.55 6.72
CA ALA A 74 -3.76 3.35 5.30
C ALA A 74 -3.70 1.86 4.97
N ARG A 75 -2.98 1.08 5.78
CA ARG A 75 -2.84 -0.37 5.61
C ARG A 75 -4.15 -1.12 5.78
N VAL A 76 -4.99 -0.71 6.74
CA VAL A 76 -6.35 -1.25 6.89
C VAL A 76 -7.19 -0.95 5.66
N ARG A 77 -7.08 0.24 5.07
CA ARG A 77 -7.77 0.58 3.82
C ARG A 77 -7.30 -0.30 2.67
N ASP A 78 -5.99 -0.48 2.52
CA ASP A 78 -5.41 -1.31 1.46
C ASP A 78 -5.87 -2.78 1.61
N LEU A 79 -5.90 -3.33 2.83
CA LEU A 79 -6.42 -4.68 3.09
C LEU A 79 -7.92 -4.82 2.81
N ARG A 80 -8.73 -3.81 3.13
CA ARG A 80 -10.15 -3.79 2.77
C ARG A 80 -10.35 -3.77 1.26
N GLN A 81 -9.54 -3.01 0.53
CA GLN A 81 -9.55 -3.02 -0.93
C GLN A 81 -9.13 -4.37 -1.52
N ALA A 82 -8.21 -5.08 -0.85
CA ALA A 82 -7.83 -6.44 -1.19
C ALA A 82 -8.89 -7.50 -0.82
N GLY A 83 -10.01 -7.11 -0.20
CA GLY A 83 -11.13 -7.99 0.12
C GLY A 83 -11.12 -8.58 1.54
N TYR A 84 -10.22 -8.14 2.42
CA TYR A 84 -10.21 -8.59 3.82
C TYR A 84 -11.25 -7.84 4.66
N PRO A 85 -12.21 -8.53 5.30
CA PRO A 85 -13.22 -7.91 6.16
C PRO A 85 -12.60 -7.52 7.51
N ILE A 86 -12.21 -6.25 7.67
CA ILE A 86 -11.63 -5.72 8.91
C ILE A 86 -12.62 -4.77 9.58
N ALA A 87 -13.05 -5.09 10.81
CA ALA A 87 -13.83 -4.21 11.67
C ALA A 87 -12.94 -3.16 12.35
N THR A 88 -13.52 -1.98 12.59
CA THR A 88 -12.87 -0.91 13.36
C THR A 88 -13.82 -0.45 14.46
N ASN A 89 -13.40 -0.65 15.71
CA ASN A 89 -14.13 -0.19 16.88
C ASN A 89 -13.35 0.92 17.56
N ARG A 90 -14.03 1.88 18.16
CA ARG A 90 -13.39 2.90 19.00
C ARG A 90 -13.40 2.43 20.44
N ILE A 91 -12.22 2.30 21.03
CA ILE A 91 -12.05 1.89 22.42
C ILE A 91 -11.36 3.00 23.21
N ASN A 92 -11.63 3.02 24.51
CA ASN A 92 -10.90 3.85 25.46
C ASN A 92 -9.87 2.96 26.14
N LEU A 93 -8.58 3.24 25.95
CA LEU A 93 -7.47 2.53 26.59
C LEU A 93 -6.98 3.33 27.78
N ILE A 94 -6.59 2.64 28.85
CA ILE A 94 -5.84 3.24 29.96
C ILE A 94 -4.46 2.62 29.90
N ASP A 95 -3.42 3.43 29.65
CA ASP A 95 -2.03 2.97 29.69
C ASP A 95 -1.61 2.73 31.16
N ARG A 96 -0.52 1.99 31.38
CA ARG A 96 0.04 1.65 32.70
C ARG A 96 0.39 2.88 33.55
N ASP A 97 0.69 4.01 32.91
CA ASP A 97 0.99 5.28 33.57
C ASP A 97 -0.28 6.10 33.89
N GLY A 98 -1.48 5.50 33.73
CA GLY A 98 -2.77 6.13 34.04
C GLY A 98 -3.30 7.07 32.96
N PHE A 99 -2.62 7.18 31.81
CA PHE A 99 -3.07 8.00 30.69
C PHE A 99 -4.22 7.32 29.93
N GLN A 100 -5.36 8.00 29.89
CA GLN A 100 -6.52 7.53 29.15
C GLN A 100 -6.45 7.99 27.69
N HIS A 101 -6.23 7.04 26.79
CA HIS A 101 -6.36 7.25 25.36
C HIS A 101 -7.82 7.05 24.95
N HIS A 102 -8.54 8.15 24.78
CA HIS A 102 -9.92 8.14 24.31
C HIS A 102 -9.98 7.95 22.79
N GLY A 103 -10.90 7.09 22.32
CA GLY A 103 -11.22 6.96 20.90
C GLY A 103 -10.15 6.30 20.04
N VAL A 104 -9.34 5.40 20.60
CA VAL A 104 -8.34 4.64 19.86
C VAL A 104 -9.04 3.64 18.94
N ALA A 105 -8.58 3.54 17.68
CA ALA A 105 -9.09 2.56 16.73
C ALA A 105 -8.54 1.17 17.06
N LEU A 106 -9.44 0.26 17.46
CA LEU A 106 -9.21 -1.17 17.57
C LEU A 106 -9.60 -1.83 16.25
N TYR A 107 -8.64 -2.45 15.60
CA TYR A 107 -8.85 -3.22 14.39
C TYR A 107 -9.01 -4.69 14.74
N SER A 108 -9.98 -5.36 14.13
CA SER A 108 -10.21 -6.79 14.28
C SER A 108 -10.48 -7.39 12.92
N LEU A 109 -9.86 -8.53 12.64
CA LEU A 109 -10.19 -9.30 11.45
C LEU A 109 -11.51 -10.03 11.71
N ILE A 110 -12.53 -9.74 10.90
CA ILE A 110 -13.79 -10.48 10.90
C ILE A 110 -13.51 -11.74 10.09
N ALA A 111 -12.79 -12.70 10.69
CA ALA A 111 -12.72 -14.00 10.06
C ALA A 111 -14.16 -14.53 10.03
N GLU A 112 -14.70 -14.76 8.82
CA GLU A 112 -15.87 -15.60 8.64
C GLU A 112 -15.60 -16.85 9.46
N SER A 113 -16.37 -17.07 10.53
CA SER A 113 -16.14 -18.12 11.52
C SER A 113 -15.96 -19.48 10.84
N GLY A 114 -14.72 -19.90 10.60
CA GLY A 114 -14.46 -21.08 9.77
C GLY A 114 -12.98 -21.41 9.68
N GLY A 115 -12.48 -22.15 10.68
CA GLY A 115 -11.23 -22.87 10.54
C GLY A 115 -10.23 -22.67 11.67
N CYS A 116 -10.60 -23.06 12.89
CA CYS A 116 -9.63 -23.73 13.72
C CYS A 116 -9.28 -25.07 13.04
N ASN A 117 -8.05 -25.22 12.55
CA ASN A 117 -7.48 -26.53 12.24
C ASN A 117 -5.95 -26.48 12.40
N VAL A 118 -5.47 -26.69 13.63
CA VAL A 118 -4.60 -27.81 14.04
C VAL A 118 -4.25 -27.69 15.53
#